data_AF-A0A948VY29-F1
#
_entry.id   AF-A0A948VY29-F1
#
_cell.length_a   1.000
_cell.length_b   1.000
_cell.length_c   1.000
_cell.angle_alpha   90.00
_cell.angle_beta   90.00
_cell.angle_gamma   90.00
#
_symmetry.space_group_name_H-M   'P 1'
#
loop_
_entity.id
_entity.type
_entity.pdbx_description
1 polymer ?
#
loop_
_entity_poly.entity_id
_entity_poly.type
_entity_poly.pdbx_seq_one_letter_code
_entity_poly.pdbx_strand_id
1 'polypeptide(L)'
;MVKPKVKDEVVERNVRLTGEIIRYIFNHPEVLDVLPDKFELVLLPENDPEVSQLNLELLDKYGSEGKPIILARIKAGAMMERVKPSIFVPVAA
;
A
#
# COMPACT_ATOMS: atom_id res chain seq x y z
N MET A 1 -18.46 19.33 5.12
CA MET A 1 -17.79 18.01 5.13
C MET A 1 -16.83 17.97 6.30
N VAL A 2 -17.11 17.16 7.32
CA VAL A 2 -16.20 16.96 8.45
C VAL A 2 -15.13 15.98 7.98
N LYS A 3 -13.88 16.42 7.87
CA LYS A 3 -12.75 15.51 7.60
C LYS A 3 -12.69 14.51 8.77
N PRO A 4 -12.62 13.19 8.52
CA PRO A 4 -12.45 12.24 9.61
C PRO A 4 -11.15 12.59 10.35
N LYS A 5 -11.21 12.66 11.68
CA LYS A 5 -10.00 12.78 12.51
C LYS A 5 -9.23 11.46 12.38
N VAL A 6 -8.37 11.37 11.37
CA VAL A 6 -7.37 10.30 11.29
C VAL A 6 -6.49 10.45 12.52
N LYS A 7 -6.37 9.39 13.33
CA LYS A 7 -5.52 9.41 14.53
C LYS A 7 -4.06 9.55 14.10
N ASP A 8 -3.29 10.40 14.77
CA ASP A 8 -1.87 10.62 14.45
C ASP A 8 -1.06 9.31 14.45
N GLU A 9 -1.41 8.37 15.33
CA GLU A 9 -0.80 7.03 15.39
C GLU A 9 -1.03 6.18 14.13
N VAL A 10 -2.16 6.36 13.43
CA VAL A 10 -2.43 5.67 12.16
C VAL A 10 -1.58 6.29 11.04
N VAL A 11 -1.42 7.61 11.06
CA VAL A 11 -0.57 8.33 10.11
C VAL A 11 0.89 7.92 10.28
N GLU A 12 1.40 7.88 11.51
CA GLU A 12 2.79 7.49 11.79
C GLU A 12 3.08 6.05 11.32
N ARG A 13 2.18 5.11 11.62
CA ARG A 13 2.28 3.72 11.14
C ARG A 13 2.31 3.64 9.63
N ASN A 14 1.46 4.40 8.93
CA ASN A 14 1.39 4.42 7.47
C ASN A 14 2.68 5.00 6.84
N VAL A 15 3.21 6.09 7.40
CA VAL A 15 4.49 6.68 6.95
C VAL A 15 5.64 5.69 7.11
N ARG A 16 5.68 4.97 8.24
CA ARG A 16 6.71 3.94 8.47
C ARG A 16 6.62 2.81 7.45
N LEU A 17 5.42 2.26 7.25
CA LEU A 17 5.14 1.21 6.25
C LEU A 17 5.53 1.65 4.83
N THR A 18 5.23 2.90 4.49
CA THR A 18 5.62 3.48 3.20
C THR A 18 7.13 3.50 3.03
N GLY A 19 7.88 3.92 4.06
CA GLY A 19 9.34 3.90 4.04
C GLY A 19 9.92 2.50 3.87
N GLU A 20 9.36 1.50 4.53
CA GLU A 20 9.80 0.11 4.41
C GLU A 20 9.56 -0.45 3.00
N ILE A 21 8.43 -0.12 2.38
CA ILE A 21 8.11 -0.53 1.00
C ILE A 21 9.03 0.15 -0.01
N ILE A 22 9.27 1.45 0.13
CA ILE A 22 10.21 2.16 -0.75
C ILE A 22 11.59 1.52 -0.65
N ARG A 23 12.05 1.18 0.56
CA ARG A 23 13.31 0.48 0.77
C ARG A 23 13.32 -0.91 0.12
N TYR A 24 12.23 -1.67 0.22
CA TYR A 24 12.09 -2.96 -0.46
C TYR A 24 12.19 -2.81 -1.98
N ILE A 25 11.50 -1.83 -2.57
CA ILE A 25 11.55 -1.56 -4.02
C ILE A 25 12.96 -1.18 -4.46
N PHE A 26 13.68 -0.35 -3.68
CA PHE A 26 15.08 -0.03 -4.00
C PHE A 26 16.01 -1.24 -3.94
N ASN A 27 15.76 -2.19 -3.04
CA ASN A 27 16.52 -3.43 -2.94
C ASN A 27 16.14 -4.47 -4.01
N HIS A 28 14.93 -4.36 -4.56
CA HIS A 28 14.35 -5.29 -5.52
C HIS A 28 13.75 -4.53 -6.71
N PRO A 29 14.54 -3.81 -7.52
CA PRO A 29 14.03 -3.03 -8.64
C PRO A 29 13.27 -3.88 -9.67
N GLU A 30 13.53 -5.18 -9.75
CA GLU A 30 12.82 -6.15 -10.61
C GLU A 30 11.31 -6.17 -10.37
N VAL A 31 10.84 -5.75 -9.19
CA VAL A 31 9.41 -5.66 -8.93
C VAL A 31 8.75 -4.56 -9.74
N LEU A 32 9.48 -3.52 -10.16
CA LEU A 32 8.95 -2.44 -10.98
C LEU A 32 8.78 -2.86 -12.44
N ASP A 33 9.53 -3.85 -12.93
CA ASP A 33 9.46 -4.34 -14.32
C ASP A 33 8.09 -4.93 -14.67
N VAL A 34 7.36 -5.40 -13.66
CA VAL A 34 6.01 -5.98 -13.81
C VAL A 34 4.91 -4.99 -13.47
N LEU A 35 5.24 -3.77 -13.04
CA LEU A 35 4.27 -2.73 -12.71
C LEU A 35 4.09 -1.77 -13.89
N PRO A 36 2.88 -1.26 -14.12
CA PRO A 36 2.62 -0.24 -15.12
C PRO A 36 3.37 1.07 -14.81
N ASP A 37 3.70 1.86 -15.84
CA ASP A 37 4.45 3.12 -15.72
C ASP A 37 3.82 4.15 -14.77
N LYS A 38 2.49 4.09 -14.61
CA LYS A 38 1.73 4.94 -13.69
C LYS A 38 0.73 4.08 -12.95
N PHE A 39 0.87 4.00 -11.64
CA PHE A 39 -0.01 3.22 -10.78
C PHE A 39 -0.27 3.90 -9.44
N GLU A 40 -1.33 3.45 -8.77
CA GLU A 40 -1.62 3.84 -7.40
C GLU A 40 -1.33 2.65 -6.48
N LEU A 41 -0.40 2.81 -5.55
CA LEU A 41 -0.03 1.76 -4.60
C LEU A 41 -0.89 1.88 -3.33
N VAL A 42 -1.54 0.78 -2.96
CA VAL A 42 -2.34 0.68 -1.74
C VAL A 42 -1.72 -0.36 -0.83
N LEU A 43 -1.29 0.09 0.36
CA LEU A 43 -0.65 -0.76 1.34
C LEU A 43 -1.70 -1.42 2.24
N LEU A 44 -1.70 -2.76 2.27
CA LEU A 44 -2.63 -3.56 3.07
C LEU A 44 -1.84 -4.43 4.07
N PRO A 45 -1.50 -3.88 5.26
CA PRO A 45 -0.84 -4.65 6.30
C PRO A 45 -1.75 -5.74 6.89
N GLU A 46 -1.30 -7.00 6.87
CA GLU A 46 -2.07 -8.17 7.34
C GLU A 46 -2.35 -8.16 8.84
N ASN A 47 -1.48 -7.52 9.62
CA ASN A 47 -1.57 -7.43 11.09
C ASN A 47 -2.11 -6.07 11.58
N ASP A 48 -2.46 -5.17 10.66
CA ASP A 48 -3.04 -3.87 11.00
C ASP A 48 -4.32 -3.63 10.17
N PRO A 49 -5.45 -4.24 10.57
CA PRO A 49 -6.71 -4.11 9.86
C PRO A 49 -7.24 -2.68 9.87
N GLU A 50 -6.89 -1.85 10.87
CA GLU A 50 -7.31 -0.43 10.95
C GLU A 50 -6.67 0.38 9.82
N VAL A 51 -5.36 0.20 9.57
CA VAL A 51 -4.65 0.83 8.44
C VAL A 51 -5.18 0.31 7.11
N SER A 52 -5.38 -1.01 6.98
CA SER A 52 -5.92 -1.60 5.75
C SER A 52 -7.30 -1.05 5.41
N GLN A 53 -8.20 -0.94 6.40
CA GLN A 53 -9.55 -0.42 6.19
C GLN A 53 -9.52 1.06 5.80
N LEU A 54 -8.70 1.87 6.47
CA LEU A 54 -8.56 3.28 6.13
C LEU A 54 -8.03 3.47 4.70
N ASN A 55 -7.01 2.71 4.30
CA ASN A 55 -6.44 2.81 2.96
C ASN A 55 -7.44 2.38 1.88
N LEU A 56 -8.28 1.37 2.14
CA LEU A 56 -9.37 0.96 1.24
C LEU A 56 -10.48 2.02 1.16
N GLU A 57 -10.86 2.65 2.28
CA GLU A 57 -11.81 3.76 2.25
C GLU A 57 -11.28 4.98 1.50
N LEU A 58 -9.98 5.25 1.60
CA LEU A 58 -9.32 6.30 0.84
C LEU A 58 -9.28 5.95 -0.65
N LEU A 59 -9.03 4.69 -0.99
CA LEU A 59 -9.09 4.22 -2.37
C LEU A 59 -10.51 4.36 -2.96
N ASP A 60 -11.54 4.00 -2.21
CA ASP A 60 -12.94 4.14 -2.66
C ASP A 60 -13.32 5.63 -2.87
N LYS A 61 -12.80 6.52 -2.02
CA LYS A 61 -13.10 7.97 -2.08
C LYS A 61 -12.27 8.76 -3.09
N TYR A 62 -11.02 8.35 -3.32
CA TYR A 62 -10.03 9.12 -4.08
C TYR A 62 -9.33 8.33 -5.17
N GLY A 63 -9.68 7.07 -5.37
CA GLY A 63 -9.12 6.24 -6.42
C GLY A 63 -9.27 6.93 -7.77
N SER A 64 -8.17 7.11 -8.49
CA SER A 64 -8.23 7.77 -9.79
C SER A 64 -8.89 6.83 -10.81
N GLU A 65 -9.99 7.26 -11.42
CA GLU A 65 -10.52 6.61 -12.62
C GLU A 65 -9.41 6.55 -13.69
N GLY A 66 -9.06 5.33 -14.12
CA GLY A 66 -8.10 5.10 -15.20
C GLY A 66 -6.64 4.86 -14.80
N LYS A 67 -6.28 4.84 -13.50
CA LYS A 67 -4.96 4.35 -13.08
C LYS A 67 -5.06 2.92 -12.54
N PRO A 68 -4.15 2.00 -12.95
CA PRO A 68 -4.08 0.68 -12.36
C PRO A 68 -3.72 0.80 -10.87
N ILE A 69 -4.57 0.21 -10.03
CA ILE A 69 -4.40 0.16 -8.58
C ILE A 69 -3.59 -1.08 -8.26
N ILE A 70 -2.55 -0.97 -7.44
CA ILE A 70 -1.71 -2.10 -7.04
C ILE A 70 -1.90 -2.32 -5.55
N LEU A 71 -2.39 -3.49 -5.18
CA LEU A 71 -2.59 -3.86 -3.79
C LEU A 71 -1.35 -4.62 -3.31
N ALA A 72 -0.61 -4.03 -2.37
CA ALA A 72 0.51 -4.68 -1.73
C ALA A 72 0.10 -5.21 -0.35
N ARG A 73 -0.04 -6.54 -0.26
CA ARG A 73 -0.30 -7.20 1.03
C ARG A 73 1.03 -7.50 1.72
N ILE A 74 1.19 -7.01 2.94
CA ILE A 74 2.45 -7.02 3.69
C ILE A 74 2.18 -7.49 5.12
N LYS A 75 3.04 -8.33 5.69
CA LYS A 75 3.04 -8.53 7.15
C LYS A 75 3.89 -7.42 7.77
N ALA A 76 3.25 -6.44 8.42
CA ALA A 76 3.98 -5.36 9.07
C ALA A 76 4.77 -5.92 10.26
N GLY A 77 6.09 -5.83 10.21
CA GLY A 77 7.00 -6.41 11.19
C GLY A 77 8.43 -6.33 10.68
N ALA A 78 9.40 -6.35 11.60
CA ALA A 78 10.82 -6.05 11.39
C ALA A 78 11.58 -6.95 10.37
N MET A 79 10.89 -7.79 9.60
CA MET A 79 11.47 -8.72 8.64
C MET A 79 10.80 -8.63 7.26
N MET A 80 10.62 -7.42 6.72
CA MET A 80 10.27 -7.27 5.30
C MET A 80 11.33 -7.86 4.35
N GLU A 81 12.58 -8.00 4.79
CA GLU A 81 13.63 -8.72 4.02
C GLU A 81 13.36 -10.23 3.87
N ARG A 82 12.47 -10.82 4.69
CA ARG A 82 12.12 -12.25 4.61
C ARG A 82 10.71 -12.52 4.10
N VAL A 83 9.88 -11.48 3.99
CA VAL A 83 8.47 -11.61 3.58
C VAL A 83 8.33 -11.00 2.20
N LYS A 84 8.22 -11.86 1.17
CA LYS A 84 7.85 -11.40 -0.17
C LYS A 84 6.43 -10.81 -0.13
N PRO A 85 6.25 -9.51 -0.39
CA PRO A 85 4.92 -8.94 -0.47
C PRO A 85 4.17 -9.57 -1.64
N SER A 86 2.91 -9.93 -1.43
CA SER A 86 2.06 -10.39 -2.53
C SER A 86 1.46 -9.17 -3.20
N ILE A 87 1.91 -8.92 -4.44
CA ILE A 87 1.47 -7.81 -5.27
C ILE A 87 0.34 -8.30 -6.16
N PHE A 88 -0.84 -7.70 -6.03
CA PHE A 88 -2.00 -8.02 -6.87
C PHE A 88 -2.26 -6.86 -7.82
N VAL A 89 -2.40 -7.17 -9.10
CA VAL A 89 -2.90 -6.26 -10.12
C VAL A 89 -4.35 -6.66 -10.41
N PRO A 90 -5.35 -5.80 -10.12
CA PRO A 90 -6.71 -6.02 -10.55
C PRO A 90 -6.72 -5.95 -12.07
N VAL A 91 -7.02 -7.09 -12.71
CA VAL A 91 -7.29 -7.12 -14.15
C VAL A 91 -8.64 -6.42 -14.34
N ALA A 92 -8.61 -5.21 -14.88
CA ALA A 92 -9.83 -4.56 -15.36
C ALA A 92 -10.45 -5.48 -16.42
N ALA A 93 -11.66 -5.96 -16.16
CA ALA A 93 -12.49 -6.65 -17.14
C ALA A 93 -13.11 -5.64 -18.11
#